data_AF-A0A4Z1A6I5-F1
#
_entry.id   AF-A0A4Z1A6I5-F1
#
_cell.length_a   1.000
_cell.length_b   1.000
_cell.length_c   1.000
_cell.angle_alpha   90.00
_cell.angle_beta   90.00
_cell.angle_gamma   90.00
#
_symmetry.space_group_name_H-M   'P 1'
#
loop_
_entity.id
_entity.type
_entity.pdbx_description
1 polymer ?
#
loop_
_entity_poly.entity_id
_entity_poly.type
_entity_poly.pdbx_seq_one_letter_code
_entity_poly.pdbx_strand_id
1 'polypeptide(L)'
;MNCGPGVNTPTLRGISPEQYHSFRSLQEVFLHDNPIPNFDLGLALDNYVYGHPYPIETESVIQLLASVPSSILAAIALDFSFTPIVKLPPEERIKRLHEWKHSSLGIKRGVYAILRQISFFLLSSDKEYQKFVGYTL
;
A
#
# COMPACT_ATOMS: atom_id res chain seq x y z
N MET A 1 -9.07 2.46 14.52
CA MET A 1 -8.09 1.47 15.00
C MET A 1 -8.74 0.09 14.99
N ASN A 2 -8.29 -0.82 14.12
CA ASN A 2 -8.61 -2.26 14.09
C ASN A 2 -7.97 -2.84 12.81
N CYS A 3 -6.67 -3.11 12.86
CA CYS A 3 -6.13 -4.25 12.12
C CYS A 3 -6.44 -5.44 13.04
N GLY A 4 -7.07 -6.50 12.54
CA GLY A 4 -7.68 -7.55 13.37
C GLY A 4 -6.79 -8.09 14.51
N PRO A 5 -7.38 -8.68 15.56
CA PRO A 5 -6.60 -9.27 16.66
C PRO A 5 -5.66 -10.35 16.09
N GLY A 6 -4.34 -10.15 16.26
CA GLY A 6 -3.33 -11.16 15.95
C GLY A 6 -2.45 -10.96 14.71
N VAL A 7 -2.50 -9.81 14.02
CA VAL A 7 -1.57 -9.59 12.89
C VAL A 7 -0.18 -9.23 13.43
N ASN A 8 0.75 -10.18 13.38
CA ASN A 8 2.16 -9.97 13.72
C ASN A 8 2.70 -8.78 12.91
N THR A 9 2.98 -7.68 13.63
CA THR A 9 3.57 -6.48 13.04
C THR A 9 5.07 -6.56 13.32
N PRO A 10 5.93 -6.51 12.28
CA PRO A 10 7.37 -6.49 12.48
C PRO A 10 7.81 -5.19 13.18
N THR A 11 9.06 -5.14 13.63
CA THR A 11 9.61 -3.90 14.20
C THR A 11 9.76 -2.84 13.12
N LEU A 12 8.92 -1.79 13.17
CA LEU A 12 8.88 -0.68 12.24
C LEU A 12 9.76 0.49 12.73
N ARG A 13 10.34 1.25 11.81
CA ARG A 13 11.24 2.37 12.13
C ARG A 13 10.78 3.72 11.58
N GLY A 14 10.05 3.71 10.47
CA GLY A 14 9.63 4.91 9.74
C GLY A 14 8.12 5.09 9.63
N ILE A 15 7.33 4.02 9.76
CA ILE A 15 5.85 4.10 9.62
C ILE A 15 5.12 3.53 10.83
N SER A 16 3.86 3.95 10.99
CA SER A 16 2.96 3.38 12.00
C SER A 16 2.49 1.97 11.61
N PRO A 17 2.09 1.13 12.58
CA PRO A 17 1.49 -0.18 12.31
C PRO A 17 0.30 -0.13 11.34
N GLU A 18 -0.49 0.93 11.40
CA GLU A 18 -1.65 1.12 10.52
C GLU A 18 -1.24 1.32 9.05
N GLN A 19 -0.18 2.10 8.82
CA GLN A 19 0.38 2.30 7.47
C GLN A 19 1.02 1.01 6.94
N TYR A 20 1.68 0.25 7.81
CA TYR A 20 2.19 -1.08 7.46
C TYR A 20 1.07 -2.00 6.98
N HIS A 21 0.01 -2.17 7.78
CA HIS A 21 -1.13 -3.03 7.41
C HIS A 21 -1.87 -2.51 6.19
N SER A 22 -1.92 -1.18 6.01
CA SER A 22 -2.46 -0.56 4.80
C SER A 22 -1.74 -1.04 3.55
N PHE A 23 -0.41 -0.94 3.54
CA PHE A 23 0.38 -1.36 2.39
C PHE A 23 0.42 -2.89 2.22
N ARG A 24 0.45 -3.67 3.31
CA ARG A 24 0.25 -5.13 3.24
C ARG A 24 -1.07 -5.50 2.56
N SER A 25 -2.15 -4.79 2.90
CA SER A 25 -3.46 -5.06 2.31
C SER A 25 -3.51 -4.80 0.80
N LEU A 26 -2.72 -3.84 0.31
CA LEU A 26 -2.61 -3.51 -1.11
C LEU A 26 -1.78 -4.53 -1.88
N GLN A 27 -0.80 -5.18 -1.22
CA GLN A 27 0.02 -6.23 -1.83
C GLN A 27 -0.84 -7.38 -2.36
N GLU A 28 -1.84 -7.80 -1.58
CA GLU A 28 -2.78 -8.87 -1.96
C GLU A 28 -3.53 -8.59 -3.28
N VAL A 29 -3.60 -7.31 -3.68
CA VAL A 29 -4.35 -6.88 -4.87
C VAL A 29 -3.40 -6.49 -6.00
N PHE A 30 -2.45 -5.60 -5.75
CA PHE A 30 -1.57 -5.08 -6.80
C PHE A 30 -0.43 -6.01 -7.16
N LEU A 31 0.01 -6.82 -6.21
CA LEU A 31 1.19 -7.68 -6.33
C LEU A 31 0.82 -9.15 -6.09
N HIS A 32 -0.41 -9.55 -6.42
CA HIS A 32 -0.92 -10.92 -6.24
C HIS A 32 0.01 -11.97 -6.88
N ASP A 33 0.45 -11.71 -8.12
CA ASP A 33 1.32 -12.61 -8.90
C ASP A 33 2.81 -12.25 -8.77
N ASN A 34 3.23 -11.70 -7.63
CA ASN A 34 4.63 -11.31 -7.42
C ASN A 34 5.54 -12.56 -7.42
N PRO A 35 6.59 -12.61 -8.27
CA PRO A 35 7.53 -13.74 -8.29
C PRO A 35 8.42 -13.83 -7.05
N ILE A 36 8.48 -12.80 -6.20
CA ILE A 36 9.30 -12.77 -4.99
C ILE A 36 8.46 -13.25 -3.78
N PRO A 37 8.69 -14.48 -3.28
CA PRO A 37 7.80 -15.14 -2.32
C PRO A 37 7.77 -14.46 -0.95
N ASN A 38 8.86 -13.80 -0.56
CA ASN A 38 9.01 -13.17 0.76
C ASN A 38 8.92 -11.64 0.70
N PHE A 39 8.49 -11.07 -0.43
CA PHE A 39 8.36 -9.63 -0.53
C PHE A 39 7.24 -9.15 0.41
N ASP A 40 7.56 -8.11 1.17
CA ASP A 40 6.64 -7.48 2.09
C ASP A 40 6.54 -6.00 1.76
N LEU A 41 5.40 -5.61 1.19
CA LEU A 41 5.16 -4.25 0.74
C LEU A 41 5.08 -3.24 1.90
N GLY A 42 4.65 -3.68 3.09
CA GLY A 42 4.61 -2.83 4.28
C GLY A 42 6.02 -2.56 4.82
N LEU A 43 6.87 -3.58 4.85
CA LEU A 43 8.29 -3.43 5.20
C LEU A 43 9.08 -2.67 4.13
N ALA A 44 8.76 -2.86 2.85
CA ALA A 44 9.36 -2.09 1.77
C ALA A 44 9.05 -0.59 1.93
N LEU A 45 7.80 -0.25 2.33
CA LEU A 45 7.43 1.12 2.66
C LEU A 45 8.18 1.64 3.89
N ASP A 46 8.27 0.86 4.98
CA ASP A 46 8.99 1.25 6.20
C ASP A 46 10.47 1.54 5.91
N ASN A 47 11.13 0.63 5.17
CA ASN A 47 12.52 0.77 4.77
C ASN A 47 12.72 1.97 3.82
N TYR A 48 11.76 2.22 2.93
CA TYR A 48 11.81 3.38 2.04
C TYR A 48 11.70 4.68 2.83
N VAL A 49 10.75 4.80 3.77
CA VAL A 49 10.57 6.00 4.60
C VAL A 49 11.77 6.21 5.54
N TYR A 50 12.25 5.15 6.20
CA TYR A 50 13.38 5.24 7.12
C TYR A 50 14.73 5.48 6.42
N GLY A 51 14.94 4.85 5.26
CA GLY A 51 16.20 4.87 4.52
C GLY A 51 16.34 6.04 3.55
N HIS A 52 15.32 6.88 3.36
CA HIS A 52 15.40 7.99 2.41
C HIS A 52 16.05 9.24 3.01
N PRO A 53 17.14 9.74 2.42
CA PRO A 53 17.69 11.05 2.74
C PRO A 53 16.99 12.12 1.86
N TYR A 54 15.72 12.45 2.10
CA TYR A 54 15.02 13.49 1.33
C TYR A 54 14.18 14.42 2.23
N PRO A 55 13.92 15.67 1.78
CA PRO A 55 13.47 16.75 2.64
C PRO A 55 12.04 16.49 3.13
N ILE A 56 11.77 17.02 4.31
CA ILE A 56 10.55 16.89 5.14
C ILE A 56 9.22 16.97 4.36
N GLU A 57 9.20 17.57 3.16
CA GLU A 57 8.01 17.78 2.35
C GLU A 57 7.41 16.50 1.75
N THR A 58 8.22 15.56 1.23
CA THR A 58 7.70 14.35 0.56
C THR A 58 7.23 13.25 1.52
N GLU A 59 7.78 13.22 2.75
CA GLU A 59 7.42 12.24 3.77
C GLU A 59 5.94 12.34 4.15
N SER A 60 5.47 13.57 4.37
CA SER A 60 4.07 13.85 4.73
C SER A 60 3.08 13.33 3.68
N VAL A 61 3.42 13.45 2.39
CA VAL A 61 2.61 12.96 1.27
C VAL A 61 2.58 11.43 1.25
N ILE A 62 3.72 10.78 1.43
CA ILE A 62 3.81 9.32 1.49
C ILE A 62 3.01 8.78 2.68
N GLN A 63 3.14 9.41 3.85
CA GLN A 63 2.40 9.02 5.05
C GLN A 63 0.89 9.21 4.86
N LEU A 64 0.47 10.30 4.21
CA LEU A 64 -0.93 10.54 3.86
C LEU A 64 -1.45 9.45 2.91
N LEU A 65 -0.71 9.13 1.85
CA LEU A 65 -1.08 8.06 0.91
C LEU A 65 -1.15 6.70 1.59
N ALA A 66 -0.24 6.42 2.52
CA ALA A 66 -0.25 5.21 3.34
C ALA A 66 -1.44 5.11 4.29
N SER A 67 -2.06 6.23 4.65
CA SER A 67 -3.28 6.25 5.47
C SER A 67 -4.57 6.05 4.67
N VAL A 68 -4.55 6.23 3.34
CA VAL A 68 -5.77 6.17 2.52
C VAL A 68 -6.49 4.82 2.64
N PRO A 69 -5.82 3.65 2.58
CA PRO A 69 -6.50 2.37 2.68
C PRO A 69 -7.18 2.12 4.04
N SER A 70 -6.66 2.68 5.13
CA SER A 70 -7.21 2.51 6.48
C SER A 70 -8.19 3.62 6.90
N SER A 71 -8.21 4.74 6.17
CA SER A 71 -9.01 5.91 6.51
C SER A 71 -10.51 5.71 6.27
N ILE A 72 -11.30 5.85 7.34
CA ILE A 72 -12.77 5.86 7.28
C ILE A 72 -13.26 7.07 6.46
N LEU A 73 -12.60 8.23 6.59
CA LEU A 73 -12.95 9.43 5.82
C LEU A 73 -12.76 9.19 4.33
N ALA A 74 -11.65 8.55 3.93
CA ALA A 74 -11.43 8.18 2.53
C ALA A 74 -12.50 7.19 2.04
N ALA A 75 -12.87 6.19 2.86
CA ALA A 75 -13.91 5.24 2.52
C ALA A 75 -15.30 5.90 2.33
N ILE A 76 -15.62 6.92 3.14
CA ILE A 76 -16.86 7.70 2.99
C ILE A 76 -16.79 8.58 1.74
N ALA A 77 -15.72 9.35 1.59
CA ALA A 77 -15.57 10.32 0.51
C ALA A 77 -15.47 9.67 -0.87
N LEU A 78 -14.82 8.50 -0.95
CA LEU A 78 -14.69 7.77 -2.19
C LEU A 78 -15.89 6.82 -2.37
N ASP A 79 -16.17 5.95 -1.41
CA ASP A 79 -17.09 4.82 -1.63
C ASP A 79 -18.44 4.92 -0.92
N PHE A 80 -18.73 6.02 -0.22
CA PHE A 80 -19.90 6.13 0.66
C PHE A 80 -20.00 4.96 1.65
N SER A 81 -18.85 4.46 2.10
CA SER A 81 -18.73 3.28 2.97
C SER A 81 -18.09 3.64 4.30
N PHE A 82 -18.55 3.02 5.38
CA PHE A 82 -17.91 3.12 6.70
C PHE A 82 -16.80 2.07 6.89
N THR A 83 -16.58 1.20 5.90
CA THR A 83 -15.58 0.13 5.97
C THR A 83 -14.37 0.48 5.11
N PRO A 84 -13.22 0.85 5.72
CA PRO A 84 -11.98 1.09 4.99
C PRO A 84 -11.44 -0.18 4.33
N ILE A 85 -10.65 -0.01 3.27
CA ILE A 85 -10.10 -1.08 2.41
C ILE A 85 -9.38 -2.16 3.21
N VAL A 86 -8.60 -1.77 4.22
CA VAL A 86 -7.82 -2.70 5.05
C VAL A 86 -8.71 -3.67 5.83
N LYS A 87 -9.94 -3.27 6.16
CA LYS A 87 -10.89 -4.10 6.92
C LYS A 87 -11.73 -5.02 6.03
N LEU A 88 -11.66 -4.86 4.71
CA LEU A 88 -12.36 -5.72 3.78
C LEU A 88 -11.64 -7.07 3.67
N PRO A 89 -12.39 -8.17 3.50
CA PRO A 89 -11.85 -9.43 3.02
C PRO A 89 -11.10 -9.24 1.68
N PRO A 90 -10.11 -10.09 1.36
CA PRO A 90 -9.29 -9.95 0.15
C PRO A 90 -10.12 -9.81 -1.14
N GLU A 91 -11.15 -10.64 -1.33
CA GLU A 91 -12.02 -10.60 -2.52
C GLU A 91 -12.77 -9.27 -2.67
N GLU A 92 -13.33 -8.76 -1.57
CA GLU A 92 -14.02 -7.46 -1.56
C GLU A 92 -13.06 -6.30 -1.78
N ARG A 93 -11.81 -6.44 -1.30
CA ARG A 93 -10.75 -5.46 -1.51
C ARG A 93 -10.39 -5.35 -2.98
N ILE A 94 -10.21 -6.49 -3.65
CA ILE A 94 -9.96 -6.56 -5.10
C ILE A 94 -11.10 -5.89 -5.85
N LYS A 95 -12.35 -6.25 -5.52
CA LYS A 95 -13.54 -5.65 -6.15
C LYS A 95 -13.55 -4.12 -5.99
N ARG A 96 -13.35 -3.61 -4.79
CA ARG A 96 -13.38 -2.16 -4.52
C ARG A 96 -12.28 -1.41 -5.25
N LEU A 97 -11.05 -1.93 -5.25
CA LEU A 97 -9.95 -1.32 -6.01
C LEU A 97 -10.18 -1.40 -7.52
N HIS A 98 -10.83 -2.47 -8.01
CA HIS A 98 -11.24 -2.57 -9.40
C HIS A 98 -12.33 -1.56 -9.77
N GLU A 99 -13.27 -1.26 -8.86
CA GLU A 99 -14.25 -0.19 -9.01
C GLU A 99 -13.57 1.19 -9.06
N TRP A 100 -12.53 1.42 -8.23
CA TRP A 100 -11.75 2.66 -8.28
C TRP A 100 -11.06 2.85 -9.63
N LYS A 101 -10.47 1.79 -10.17
CA LYS A 101 -9.81 1.79 -11.49
C LYS A 101 -10.75 2.23 -12.62
N HIS A 102 -12.00 1.76 -12.61
CA HIS A 102 -12.98 1.99 -13.68
C HIS A 102 -14.03 3.06 -13.34
N SER A 103 -13.88 3.76 -12.22
CA SER A 103 -14.84 4.77 -11.79
C SER A 103 -14.90 5.93 -12.79
N SER A 104 -16.07 6.55 -12.96
CA SER A 104 -16.24 7.83 -13.63
C SER A 104 -15.60 9.00 -12.85
N LEU A 105 -15.42 8.86 -11.54
CA LEU A 105 -14.80 9.87 -10.67
C LEU A 105 -13.28 9.88 -10.85
N GLY A 106 -12.72 11.00 -11.33
CA GLY A 106 -11.29 11.16 -11.57
C GLY A 106 -10.42 10.94 -10.32
N ILE A 107 -10.89 11.36 -9.14
CA ILE A 107 -10.16 11.20 -7.88
C ILE A 107 -9.96 9.73 -7.50
N LYS A 108 -10.96 8.85 -7.70
CA LYS A 108 -10.82 7.42 -7.44
C LYS A 108 -9.76 6.79 -8.34
N ARG A 109 -9.80 7.11 -9.63
CA ARG A 109 -8.81 6.64 -10.60
C ARG A 109 -7.40 7.15 -10.24
N GLY A 110 -7.29 8.40 -9.83
CA GLY A 110 -6.02 9.01 -9.41
C GLY A 110 -5.42 8.34 -8.19
N VAL A 111 -6.21 8.16 -7.12
CA VAL A 111 -5.79 7.45 -5.90
C VAL A 111 -5.38 6.01 -6.23
N TYR A 112 -6.18 5.29 -7.03
CA TYR A 112 -5.84 3.94 -7.49
C TYR A 112 -4.49 3.92 -8.23
N ALA A 113 -4.28 4.84 -9.17
CA ALA A 113 -3.06 4.90 -9.96
C ALA A 113 -1.83 5.17 -9.10
N ILE A 114 -1.92 6.12 -8.16
CA ILE A 114 -0.82 6.47 -7.25
C ILE A 114 -0.47 5.28 -6.35
N LEU A 115 -1.47 4.67 -5.70
CA LEU A 115 -1.24 3.52 -4.83
C LEU A 115 -0.58 2.37 -5.60
N ARG A 116 -1.10 2.07 -6.80
CA ARG A 116 -0.53 1.04 -7.67
C ARG A 116 0.92 1.38 -8.07
N GLN A 117 1.18 2.60 -8.51
CA GLN A 117 2.51 3.04 -8.94
C GLN A 117 3.53 2.93 -7.81
N ILE A 118 3.18 3.38 -6.60
CA ILE A 118 4.06 3.26 -5.44
C ILE A 118 4.30 1.79 -5.08
N SER A 119 3.28 0.92 -5.14
CA SER A 119 3.48 -0.51 -4.87
C SER A 119 4.47 -1.16 -5.83
N PHE A 120 4.35 -0.88 -7.14
CA PHE A 120 5.31 -1.41 -8.13
C PHE A 120 6.69 -0.76 -8.00
N PHE A 121 6.76 0.52 -7.66
CA PHE A 121 8.03 1.20 -7.41
C PHE A 121 8.78 0.54 -6.23
N LEU A 122 8.11 0.30 -5.10
CA LEU A 122 8.68 -0.37 -3.94
C LEU A 122 9.08 -1.82 -4.23
N LEU A 123 8.35 -2.54 -5.09
CA LEU A 123 8.79 -3.85 -5.56
C LEU A 123 10.03 -3.75 -6.45
N SER A 124 10.08 -2.77 -7.35
CA SER A 124 11.21 -2.59 -8.26
C SER A 124 12.52 -2.18 -7.59
N SER A 125 12.44 -1.61 -6.37
CA SER A 125 13.62 -1.28 -5.56
C SER A 125 14.15 -2.47 -4.76
N ASP A 126 13.42 -3.59 -4.71
CA ASP A 126 13.86 -4.79 -4.02
C ASP A 126 15.01 -5.50 -4.77
N LYS A 127 16.03 -5.92 -4.03
CA LYS A 127 17.23 -6.53 -4.61
C LYS A 127 16.96 -7.91 -5.20
N GLU A 128 16.06 -8.69 -4.62
CA GLU A 128 15.69 -10.01 -5.16
C GLU A 128 14.88 -9.83 -6.43
N TYR A 129 13.96 -8.87 -6.46
CA TYR A 129 13.23 -8.51 -7.67
C TYR A 129 14.16 -8.02 -8.79
N GLN A 130 15.13 -7.16 -8.47
CA GLN A 130 16.12 -6.68 -9.43
C GLN A 130 16.94 -7.82 -10.03
N LYS A 131 17.39 -8.78 -9.20
CA LYS A 131 18.06 -10.00 -9.69
C LYS A 131 17.15 -10.86 -10.57
N PHE A 132 15.89 -11.03 -10.17
CA PHE A 132 14.91 -11.82 -10.93
C PHE A 132 14.69 -11.27 -12.35
N VAL A 133 14.61 -9.95 -12.50
CA VAL A 133 14.44 -9.31 -13.82
C VAL A 133 15.76 -9.16 -14.60
N GLY A 134 16.87 -9.64 -14.06
CA GLY A 134 18.17 -9.69 -14.75
C GLY A 134 19.06 -8.45 -14.57
N TYR A 135 18.77 -7.57 -13.60
CA TYR A 135 19.73 -6.53 -13.23
C TYR A 135 20.93 -7.17 -12.49
N THR A 136 22.12 -7.00 -13.05
CA THR A 136 23.39 -7.23 -12.35
C THR A 136 23.63 -6.09 -11.37
N LEU A 137 23.41 -6.35 -10.08
CA LEU A 137 23.83 -5.52 -8.95
C LEU A 137 25.22 -5.94 -8.45
#